data_AF-A0A2H0BSW8-F1
#
_entry.id   AF-A0A2H0BSW8-F1
#
_cell.length_a   1.000
_cell.length_b   1.000
_cell.length_c   1.000
_cell.angle_alpha   90.00
_cell.angle_beta   90.00
_cell.angle_gamma   90.00
#
_symmetry.space_group_name_H-M   'P 1'
#
loop_
_entity.id
_entity.type
_entity.pdbx_description
1 polymer ?
#
loop_
_entity_poly.entity_id
_entity_poly.type
_entity_poly.pdbx_seq_one_letter_code
_entity_poly.pdbx_strand_id
1 'polypeptide(L)'
;MIPLSYLLIAWAILIGIFFLYSLITVGVYLKFGVAGSFTSATAALFLGVIFGALFLIISYFGTVDWSKPLPFIDLNLIPNASSQLQL
;
A
#
# COMPACT_ATOMS: atom_id res chain seq x y z
N MET A 1 13.90 15.48 -0.78
CA MET A 1 12.78 14.90 -0.01
C MET A 1 11.92 14.07 -0.93
N ILE A 2 11.59 12.83 -0.57
CA ILE A 2 10.78 11.94 -1.43
C ILE A 2 9.31 12.35 -1.28
N PRO A 3 8.60 12.73 -2.36
CA PRO A 3 7.18 13.05 -2.28
C PRO A 3 6.37 11.84 -1.79
N LEU A 4 5.40 12.08 -0.91
CA LEU A 4 4.53 11.05 -0.32
C LEU A 4 3.87 10.16 -1.37
N SER A 5 3.58 10.72 -2.55
CA SER A 5 3.03 10.00 -3.71
C SER A 5 3.94 8.87 -4.22
N TYR A 6 5.26 9.05 -4.22
CA TYR A 6 6.19 7.97 -4.60
C TYR A 6 6.20 6.85 -3.56
N LEU A 7 6.09 7.19 -2.28
CA LEU A 7 5.94 6.18 -1.22
C LEU A 7 4.62 5.42 -1.38
N LEU A 8 3.53 6.12 -1.72
CA LEU A 8 2.22 5.50 -1.96
C LEU A 8 2.24 4.58 -3.19
N ILE A 9 2.91 4.97 -4.27
CA ILE A 9 3.11 4.12 -5.47
C ILE A 9 3.94 2.89 -5.13
N ALA A 10 5.09 3.06 -4.44
CA ALA A 10 5.93 1.94 -4.04
C ALA A 10 5.17 0.96 -3.13
N TRP A 11 4.39 1.49 -2.19
CA TRP A 11 3.54 0.70 -1.30
C TRP A 11 2.44 -0.05 -2.06
N ALA A 12 1.79 0.59 -3.03
CA ALA A 12 0.80 -0.06 -3.89
C ALA A 12 1.40 -1.24 -4.68
N ILE A 13 2.60 -1.06 -5.23
CA ILE A 13 3.33 -2.14 -5.94
C ILE A 13 3.63 -3.31 -5.00
N LEU A 14 4.16 -3.03 -3.80
CA LEU A 14 4.49 -4.07 -2.82
C LEU A 14 3.26 -4.86 -2.39
N ILE A 15 2.13 -4.18 -2.13
CA ILE A 15 0.86 -4.86 -1.82
C ILE A 15 0.37 -5.70 -2.99
N GLY A 16 0.48 -5.19 -4.23
CA GLY A 16 0.12 -5.96 -5.42
C GLY A 16 0.93 -7.25 -5.57
N ILE A 17 2.24 -7.19 -5.38
CA ILE A 17 3.13 -8.37 -5.40
C ILE A 17 2.75 -9.34 -4.29
N PHE A 18 2.55 -8.83 -3.07
CA PHE A 18 2.16 -9.66 -1.93
C PHE A 18 0.81 -10.34 -2.15
N PHE A 19 -0.17 -9.63 -2.74
CA PHE A 19 -1.47 -10.18 -3.10
C PHE A 19 -1.35 -11.35 -4.09
N LEU A 20 -0.58 -11.17 -5.17
CA LEU A 20 -0.34 -12.23 -6.16
C LEU A 20 0.36 -13.44 -5.54
N TYR A 21 1.39 -13.19 -4.73
CA TYR A 21 2.09 -14.26 -4.02
C TYR A 21 1.16 -15.02 -3.07
N SER A 22 0.29 -14.30 -2.35
CA SER A 22 -0.71 -14.90 -1.46
C SER A 22 -1.73 -15.73 -2.23
N LEU A 23 -2.21 -15.27 -3.40
CA LEU A 23 -3.12 -16.03 -4.25
C LEU A 23 -2.50 -17.34 -4.74
N ILE A 24 -1.25 -17.30 -5.22
CA ILE A 24 -0.52 -18.50 -5.65
C ILE A 24 -0.36 -19.46 -4.48
N THR A 25 0.06 -18.94 -3.33
CA THR A 25 0.29 -19.73 -2.11
C THR A 25 -0.99 -20.44 -1.67
N VAL A 26 -2.10 -19.71 -1.53
CA VAL A 26 -3.40 -20.28 -1.18
C VAL A 26 -3.87 -21.27 -2.24
N GLY A 27 -3.73 -20.96 -3.53
CA GLY A 27 -4.08 -21.86 -4.61
C GLY A 27 -3.34 -23.20 -4.57
N VAL A 28 -2.03 -23.17 -4.27
CA VAL A 28 -1.21 -24.38 -4.07
C VAL A 28 -1.68 -25.16 -2.84
N TYR A 29 -1.86 -24.49 -1.71
CA TYR A 29 -2.31 -25.15 -0.47
C TYR A 29 -3.69 -25.81 -0.59
N LEU A 30 -4.62 -25.16 -1.29
CA LEU A 30 -5.94 -25.71 -1.57
C LEU A 30 -5.87 -26.89 -2.55
N LYS A 31 -5.07 -26.77 -3.63
CA LYS A 31 -4.93 -27.82 -4.64
C LYS A 31 -4.37 -29.12 -4.07
N PHE A 32 -3.36 -29.03 -3.21
CA PHE A 32 -2.71 -30.20 -2.64
C PHE A 32 -3.32 -30.64 -1.30
N GLY A 33 -4.35 -29.95 -0.80
CA GLY A 33 -5.02 -30.30 0.45
C GLY A 33 -4.11 -30.23 1.69
N VAL A 34 -3.01 -29.47 1.61
CA VAL A 34 -1.97 -29.43 2.65
C VAL A 34 -2.39 -28.52 3.81
N ALA A 35 -3.39 -27.66 3.62
CA ALA A 35 -3.89 -26.74 4.63
C ALA A 35 -5.20 -27.23 5.26
N GLY A 36 -5.26 -27.22 6.59
CA GLY A 36 -6.50 -27.43 7.33
C GLY A 36 -7.51 -26.30 7.15
N SER A 37 -8.79 -26.56 7.42
CA SER A 37 -9.90 -25.62 7.20
C SER A 37 -9.70 -24.26 7.89
N PHE A 38 -9.11 -24.26 9.09
CA PHE A 38 -8.80 -23.03 9.82
C PHE A 38 -7.78 -22.16 9.07
N THR A 39 -6.68 -22.75 8.59
CA THR A 39 -5.64 -22.06 7.83
C THR A 39 -6.21 -21.46 6.54
N SER A 40 -7.05 -22.21 5.83
CA SER A 40 -7.70 -21.73 4.60
C SER A 40 -8.67 -20.58 4.87
N ALA A 41 -9.45 -20.64 5.95
CA ALA A 41 -10.35 -19.56 6.34
C ALA A 41 -9.60 -18.28 6.73
N THR A 42 -8.54 -18.41 7.53
CA THR A 42 -7.68 -17.26 7.89
C THR A 42 -7.02 -16.66 6.66
N ALA A 43 -6.50 -17.49 5.75
CA ALA A 43 -5.90 -17.00 4.52
C ALA A 43 -6.90 -16.26 3.61
N ALA A 44 -8.15 -16.74 3.53
CA ALA A 44 -9.22 -16.05 2.80
C ALA A 44 -9.56 -14.68 3.42
N LEU A 45 -9.59 -14.58 4.76
CA LEU A 45 -9.80 -13.30 5.45
C LEU A 45 -8.67 -12.30 5.15
N PHE A 46 -7.41 -12.73 5.22
CA PHE A 46 -6.27 -11.87 4.87
C PHE A 46 -6.31 -11.44 3.40
N LEU A 47 -6.64 -12.34 2.47
CA LEU A 47 -6.86 -11.99 1.07
C LEU A 47 -7.96 -10.94 0.90
N GLY A 48 -9.04 -11.04 1.67
CA GLY A 48 -10.12 -10.04 1.69
C GLY A 48 -9.63 -8.66 2.14
N VAL A 49 -8.83 -8.58 3.21
CA VAL A 49 -8.23 -7.33 3.69
C VAL A 49 -7.32 -6.71 2.63
N ILE A 50 -6.47 -7.52 1.99
CA ILE A 50 -5.57 -7.06 0.93
C ILE A 50 -6.36 -6.54 -0.27
N PHE A 51 -7.42 -7.24 -0.66
CA PHE A 51 -8.31 -6.82 -1.73
C PHE A 51 -8.97 -5.47 -1.41
N GLY A 52 -9.46 -5.29 -0.18
CA GLY A 52 -10.02 -4.02 0.29
C GLY A 52 -8.99 -2.88 0.24
N ALA A 53 -7.75 -3.14 0.69
CA ALA A 53 -6.68 -2.16 0.61
C ALA A 53 -6.37 -1.77 -0.85
N LEU A 54 -6.24 -2.74 -1.76
CA LEU A 54 -6.03 -2.48 -3.18
C LEU A 54 -7.17 -1.67 -3.80
N PHE A 55 -8.42 -2.00 -3.47
CA PHE A 55 -9.59 -1.28 -3.95
C PHE A 55 -9.57 0.20 -3.52
N LEU A 56 -9.25 0.48 -2.25
CA LEU A 56 -9.15 1.85 -1.74
C LEU A 56 -8.02 2.62 -2.40
N ILE A 57 -6.87 1.97 -2.61
CA ILE A 57 -5.72 2.57 -3.31
C ILE A 57 -6.13 2.93 -4.74
N ILE A 58 -6.62 1.97 -5.52
CA ILE A 58 -7.01 2.21 -6.92
C ILE A 58 -8.06 3.32 -7.00
N SER A 59 -9.04 3.32 -6.10
CA SER A 59 -10.05 4.37 -6.01
C SER A 59 -9.42 5.74 -5.76
N TYR A 60 -8.45 5.84 -4.85
CA TYR A 60 -7.69 7.07 -4.61
C TYR A 60 -6.88 7.50 -5.85
N PHE A 61 -6.22 6.57 -6.54
CA PHE A 61 -5.50 6.88 -7.77
C PHE A 61 -6.44 7.44 -8.86
N GLY A 62 -7.70 7.01 -8.89
CA GLY A 62 -8.71 7.56 -9.80
C GLY A 62 -9.17 8.99 -9.48
N THR A 63 -9.02 9.46 -8.24
CA THR A 63 -9.40 10.83 -7.84
C THR A 63 -8.27 11.84 -7.96
N VAL A 64 -7.02 11.37 -8.04
CA VAL A 64 -5.83 12.22 -8.16
C VAL A 64 -5.59 12.60 -9.62
N ASP A 65 -5.37 13.90 -9.85
CA ASP A 65 -4.92 14.42 -11.14
C ASP A 65 -3.40 14.26 -11.29
N TRP A 66 -2.99 13.19 -11.96
CA TRP A 66 -1.58 12.83 -12.19
C TRP A 66 -0.88 13.69 -13.25
N SER A 67 -1.61 14.58 -13.93
CA SER A 67 -1.01 15.52 -14.90
C SER A 67 -0.25 16.66 -14.21
N LYS A 68 -0.54 16.89 -12.92
CA LYS A 68 0.12 17.93 -12.13
C LYS A 68 1.46 17.44 -11.56
N PRO A 69 2.50 18.27 -11.56
CA PRO A 69 3.76 17.93 -10.91
C PRO A 69 3.49 17.66 -9.43
N LEU A 70 3.95 16.49 -8.95
CA LEU A 70 3.76 16.07 -7.58
C LEU A 70 4.37 17.12 -6.64
N PRO A 71 3.61 17.68 -5.67
CA PRO A 71 4.14 18.69 -4.79
C PRO A 71 5.26 18.07 -3.96
N PHE A 72 6.49 18.54 -4.19
CA PHE A 72 7.55 18.36 -3.21
C PHE A 72 7.12 19.17 -1.99
N ILE A 73 7.03 18.53 -0.82
CA ILE A 73 6.93 19.27 0.43
C ILE A 73 8.24 20.03 0.56
N ASP A 74 8.21 21.34 0.34
CA ASP A 74 9.33 22.21 0.62
C ASP A 74 9.30 22.53 2.11
N LEU A 75 10.17 21.90 2.91
CA LEU A 75 10.26 22.16 4.36
C LEU A 75 10.60 23.62 4.67
N ASN A 76 11.09 24.38 3.68
CA ASN A 76 11.35 25.81 3.81
C ASN A 76 10.08 26.66 3.80
N LEU A 77 8.92 26.08 3.42
CA LEU A 77 7.61 26.73 3.49
C LEU A 77 6.87 26.47 4.81
N ILE A 78 7.50 25.80 5.78
CA ILE A 78 7.03 25.79 7.18
C ILE A 78 7.59 27.07 7.83
N PRO A 79 6.76 28.10 8.09
CA PRO A 79 7.23 29.36 8.64
C PRO A 79 7.53 29.20 10.14
N ASN A 80 8.58 28.45 10.52
CA ASN A 80 9.28 28.56 11.82
C ASN A 80 10.42 27.55 12.11
N ALA A 81 10.98 26.82 11.14
CA ALA A 81 12.03 25.84 11.48
C ALA A 81 13.33 26.45 12.05
N SER A 82 13.59 27.74 11.80
CA SER A 82 14.82 28.43 12.21
C SER A 82 14.73 29.15 13.57
N SER A 83 13.54 29.43 14.11
CA SER A 83 13.37 30.18 15.37
C SER A 83 13.37 29.29 16.62
N GLN A 84 13.32 27.97 16.45
CA GLN A 84 13.30 26.99 17.55
C GLN A 84 14.69 26.44 17.93
N LEU A 85 15.75 26.83 17.20
CA LEU A 85 17.15 26.41 17.44
C LEU A 85 18.02 27.51 18.06
N GLN A 86 17.41 28.60 18.52
CA GLN A 86 18.07 29.66 19.28
C GLN A 86 17.46 29.73 20.68
N LEU A 87 17.74 28.73 21.52
CA LEU A 87 17.75 28.81 22.99
C LEU A 87 18.56 27.64 23.55
#